data_AF-I7GFF8-F1
#
_entry.id   AF-I7GFF8-F1
#
_cell.length_a   1.000
_cell.length_b   1.000
_cell.length_c   1.000
_cell.angle_alpha   90.00
_cell.angle_beta   90.00
_cell.angle_gamma   90.00
#
_symmetry.space_group_name_H-M   'P 1'
#
loop_
_entity.id
_entity.type
_entity.pdbx_description
1 polymer ?
#
loop_
_entity_poly.entity_id
_entity_poly.type
_entity_poly.pdbx_seq_one_letter_code
_entity_poly.pdbx_strand_id
1 'polypeptide(L)'
;MIGVLLSGVLDDGVLGAAAIKRRGGLVIAQSPTDALFPAMPTNAMHAGVVDHVADAADMGGLIKQLSERTIEERDMEPDDSMELENRIAMAGRFSTDFDSEALGPPSGYICPDCNGSLSTVSEGNFRCRVGHAWTADALLRARDQEVEGALWVALRSLEEKAKLSRKLAEKAGAGLMARRYEELATEAEHAVSVLSERLAEVGRQVGDLGDQIT
;
A
#
# COMPACT_ATOMS: atom_id res chain seq x y z
N MET A 1 -24.12 -5.42 -7.88
CA MET A 1 -23.23 -4.38 -7.29
C MET A 1 -22.75 -3.45 -8.39
N ILE A 2 -22.63 -2.15 -8.10
CA ILE A 2 -21.98 -1.17 -9.00
C ILE A 2 -20.71 -0.67 -8.29
N GLY A 3 -19.55 -0.89 -8.89
CA GLY A 3 -18.28 -0.32 -8.45
C GLY A 3 -18.03 1.03 -9.11
N VAL A 4 -17.45 1.97 -8.38
CA VAL A 4 -17.08 3.29 -8.90
C VAL A 4 -15.61 3.54 -8.58
N LEU A 5 -14.81 3.76 -9.63
CA LEU A 5 -13.40 4.14 -9.52
C LEU A 5 -13.24 5.61 -9.85
N LEU A 6 -12.75 6.37 -8.89
CA LEU A 6 -12.50 7.80 -9.01
C LEU A 6 -11.02 8.10 -9.17
N SER A 7 -10.69 9.37 -9.37
CA SER A 7 -9.34 9.91 -9.33
C SER A 7 -8.49 9.34 -8.18
N GLY A 8 -7.31 8.79 -8.49
CA GLY A 8 -6.39 8.18 -7.53
C GLY A 8 -5.07 7.76 -8.19
N VAL A 9 -4.05 7.50 -7.37
CA VAL A 9 -2.68 7.15 -7.84
C VAL A 9 -2.34 5.66 -7.71
N LEU A 10 -3.12 4.90 -6.91
CA LEU A 10 -2.90 3.47 -6.66
C LEU A 10 -3.80 2.61 -7.54
N ASP A 11 -3.52 1.31 -7.60
CA ASP A 11 -4.21 0.30 -8.41
C ASP A 11 -5.05 -0.69 -7.58
N ASP A 12 -5.09 -0.53 -6.26
CA ASP A 12 -5.90 -1.31 -5.33
C ASP A 12 -7.38 -1.38 -5.73
N GLY A 13 -7.94 -0.27 -6.22
CA GLY A 13 -9.29 -0.21 -6.77
C GLY A 13 -9.51 -1.11 -8.01
N VAL A 14 -8.48 -1.37 -8.82
CA VAL A 14 -8.57 -2.17 -10.06
C VAL A 14 -8.84 -3.64 -9.74
N LEU A 15 -8.19 -4.19 -8.71
CA LEU A 15 -8.40 -5.56 -8.27
C LEU A 15 -9.83 -5.78 -7.74
N GLY A 16 -10.33 -4.82 -6.95
CA GLY A 16 -11.71 -4.81 -6.48
C GLY A 16 -12.71 -4.71 -7.65
N ALA A 17 -12.45 -3.84 -8.62
CA ALA A 17 -13.28 -3.72 -9.83
C ALA A 17 -13.30 -5.02 -10.65
N ALA A 18 -12.17 -5.71 -10.78
CA ALA A 18 -12.10 -7.02 -11.43
C ALA A 18 -12.98 -8.04 -10.69
N ALA A 19 -12.95 -8.04 -9.35
CA ALA A 19 -13.80 -8.91 -8.53
C ALA A 19 -15.29 -8.63 -8.73
N ILE A 20 -15.68 -7.36 -8.78
CA ILE A 20 -17.07 -6.94 -9.06
C ILE A 20 -17.51 -7.47 -10.44
N LYS A 21 -16.69 -7.30 -11.48
CA LYS A 21 -17.03 -7.79 -12.82
C LYS A 21 -17.13 -9.30 -12.93
N ARG A 22 -16.19 -10.05 -12.32
CA ARG A 22 -16.26 -11.53 -12.28
C ARG A 22 -17.57 -12.01 -11.67
N ARG A 23 -18.12 -11.23 -10.74
CA ARG A 23 -19.40 -11.51 -10.07
C ARG A 23 -20.63 -10.94 -10.77
N GLY A 24 -20.50 -10.49 -12.02
CA GLY A 24 -21.61 -9.94 -12.81
C GLY A 24 -22.05 -8.53 -12.38
N GLY A 25 -21.26 -7.85 -11.53
CA GLY A 25 -21.43 -6.43 -11.26
C GLY A 25 -20.92 -5.56 -12.40
N LEU A 26 -21.22 -4.27 -12.30
CA LEU A 26 -20.77 -3.26 -13.26
C LEU A 26 -19.75 -2.34 -12.61
N VAL A 27 -18.81 -1.81 -13.39
CA VAL A 27 -17.82 -0.85 -12.92
C VAL A 27 -17.89 0.41 -13.76
N ILE A 28 -17.96 1.55 -13.07
CA ILE A 28 -17.87 2.89 -13.65
C ILE A 28 -16.51 3.46 -13.27
N ALA A 29 -15.77 4.03 -14.22
CA ALA A 29 -14.55 4.78 -13.94
C ALA A 29 -14.73 6.27 -14.26
N GLN A 30 -14.07 7.13 -13.49
CA GLN A 30 -13.99 8.55 -13.80
C GLN A 30 -13.22 8.75 -15.09
N SER A 31 -13.71 9.65 -15.94
CA SER A 31 -12.98 10.05 -17.13
C SER A 31 -11.57 10.51 -16.75
N PRO A 32 -10.50 9.96 -17.36
CA PRO A 32 -9.13 10.40 -17.08
C PRO A 32 -8.90 11.90 -17.33
N THR A 33 -9.72 12.53 -18.17
CA THR A 33 -9.63 13.98 -18.45
C THR A 33 -10.29 14.85 -17.38
N ASP A 34 -11.20 14.29 -16.60
CA ASP A 34 -11.88 14.94 -15.47
C ASP A 34 -11.24 14.56 -14.12
N ALA A 35 -10.45 13.48 -14.09
CA ALA A 35 -9.73 13.02 -12.91
C ALA A 35 -8.54 13.94 -12.58
N LEU A 36 -8.45 14.39 -11.31
CA LEU A 36 -7.29 15.13 -10.81
C LEU A 36 -6.01 14.28 -10.84
N PHE A 37 -6.16 12.97 -10.58
CA PHE A 37 -5.13 11.95 -10.67
C PHE A 37 -5.64 10.81 -11.54
N PRO A 38 -5.25 10.74 -12.83
CA PRO A 38 -5.87 9.84 -13.79
C PRO A 38 -5.34 8.41 -13.77
N ALA A 39 -4.32 8.10 -12.95
CA ALA A 39 -3.66 6.80 -12.96
C ALA A 39 -4.63 5.64 -12.66
N MET A 40 -5.40 5.72 -11.55
CA MET A 40 -6.34 4.65 -11.17
C MET A 40 -7.43 4.41 -12.22
N PRO A 41 -8.16 5.43 -12.73
CA PRO A 41 -9.12 5.20 -13.80
C PRO A 41 -8.50 4.65 -15.10
N THR A 42 -7.31 5.14 -15.47
CA THR A 42 -6.58 4.67 -16.67
C THR A 42 -6.20 3.21 -16.54
N ASN A 43 -5.63 2.82 -15.39
CA ASN A 43 -5.25 1.43 -15.10
C ASN A 43 -6.46 0.49 -15.14
N ALA A 44 -7.60 0.92 -14.60
CA ALA A 44 -8.83 0.13 -14.64
C ALA A 44 -9.35 -0.08 -16.07
N MET A 45 -9.28 0.97 -16.90
CA MET A 45 -9.66 0.88 -18.30
C MET A 45 -8.73 -0.08 -19.07
N HIS A 46 -7.41 0.03 -18.87
CA HIS A 46 -6.42 -0.86 -19.49
C HIS A 46 -6.59 -2.32 -19.06
N ALA A 47 -6.93 -2.56 -17.79
CA ALA A 47 -7.21 -3.90 -17.28
C ALA A 47 -8.53 -4.51 -17.83
N GLY A 48 -9.32 -3.75 -18.59
CA GLY A 48 -10.59 -4.22 -19.17
C GLY A 48 -11.69 -4.43 -18.14
N VAL A 49 -11.56 -3.82 -16.96
CA VAL A 49 -12.49 -4.01 -15.83
C VAL A 49 -13.57 -2.92 -15.76
N VAL A 50 -13.62 -2.00 -16.72
CA VAL A 50 -14.56 -0.86 -16.75
C VAL A 50 -15.67 -1.11 -17.77
N ASP A 51 -16.92 -0.87 -17.38
CA ASP A 51 -18.10 -0.95 -18.25
C ASP A 51 -18.52 0.44 -18.77
N HIS A 52 -18.35 1.46 -17.94
CA HIS A 52 -18.74 2.84 -18.26
C HIS A 52 -17.68 3.84 -17.81
N VAL A 53 -17.49 4.89 -18.60
CA VAL A 53 -16.65 6.03 -18.26
C VAL A 53 -17.53 7.27 -18.22
N ALA A 54 -17.41 8.07 -17.17
CA ALA A 54 -18.16 9.32 -17.01
C ALA A 54 -17.38 10.36 -16.21
N ASP A 55 -17.66 11.64 -16.45
CA ASP A 55 -17.17 12.71 -15.58
C ASP A 55 -17.86 12.63 -14.21
N ALA A 56 -17.19 13.07 -13.15
CA ALA A 56 -17.67 12.95 -11.78
C ALA A 56 -19.05 13.60 -11.58
N ALA A 57 -19.32 14.71 -12.29
CA ALA A 57 -20.61 15.40 -12.24
C ALA A 57 -21.78 14.55 -12.79
N ASP A 58 -21.51 13.68 -13.77
CA ASP A 58 -22.54 12.89 -14.47
C ASP A 58 -22.75 11.51 -13.85
N MET A 59 -21.80 11.05 -13.02
CA MET A 59 -21.84 9.72 -12.41
C MET A 59 -23.11 9.45 -11.61
N GLY A 60 -23.63 10.44 -10.88
CA GLY A 60 -24.84 10.26 -10.07
C GLY A 60 -26.06 9.88 -10.93
N GLY A 61 -26.21 10.53 -12.09
CA GLY A 61 -27.27 10.20 -13.05
C GLY A 61 -27.09 8.81 -13.66
N LEU A 62 -25.85 8.47 -14.00
CA LEU A 62 -25.51 7.16 -14.56
C LEU A 62 -25.76 6.02 -13.56
N ILE A 63 -25.37 6.18 -12.29
CA ILE A 63 -25.62 5.20 -11.23
C ILE A 63 -27.11 4.98 -11.06
N LYS A 64 -27.91 6.06 -11.05
CA LYS A 64 -29.38 5.96 -10.97
C LYS A 64 -29.92 5.12 -12.13
N GLN A 65 -29.55 5.44 -13.37
CA GLN A 65 -29.99 4.69 -14.54
C GLN A 65 -29.59 3.21 -14.47
N LEU A 66 -28.36 2.91 -14.05
CA LEU A 66 -27.87 1.53 -13.96
C LEU A 66 -28.54 0.75 -12.82
N SER A 67 -28.95 1.43 -11.74
CA SER A 67 -29.67 0.80 -10.62
C SER A 67 -31.08 0.31 -10.97
N GLU A 68 -31.68 0.86 -12.03
CA GLU A 68 -33.02 0.48 -12.50
C GLU A 68 -32.99 -0.77 -13.39
N ARG A 69 -31.81 -1.30 -13.75
CA ARG A 69 -31.69 -2.52 -14.56
C ARG A 69 -32.08 -3.75 -13.75
N THR A 70 -32.85 -4.64 -14.37
CA THR A 70 -33.07 -5.99 -13.88
C THR A 70 -31.78 -6.80 -14.03
N ILE A 71 -31.28 -7.35 -12.93
CA ILE A 71 -30.09 -8.20 -12.90
C ILE A 71 -30.57 -9.64 -12.68
N GLU A 72 -30.11 -10.57 -13.51
CA GLU A 72 -30.30 -12.00 -13.24
C GLU A 72 -29.40 -12.39 -12.06
N GLU A 73 -30.00 -12.89 -10.99
CA GLU A 73 -29.24 -13.45 -9.87
C GLU A 73 -28.47 -14.67 -10.39
N ARG A 74 -27.14 -14.57 -10.35
CA ARG A 74 -26.25 -15.69 -10.63
C ARG A 74 -25.89 -16.33 -9.31
N ASP A 75 -26.24 -17.60 -9.18
CA ASP A 75 -25.70 -18.42 -8.09
C ASP A 75 -24.21 -18.61 -8.36
N MET A 76 -23.38 -18.17 -7.43
CA MET A 76 -21.93 -18.28 -7.53
C MET A 76 -21.40 -18.96 -6.29
N GLU A 77 -20.48 -19.90 -6.48
CA GLU A 77 -19.76 -20.48 -5.36
C GLU A 77 -19.05 -19.36 -4.57
N PRO A 78 -19.05 -19.47 -3.23
CA PRO A 78 -18.18 -18.68 -2.37
C PRO A 78 -16.74 -18.72 -2.87
N ASP A 79 -16.09 -17.56 -2.91
CA ASP A 79 -14.64 -17.50 -3.20
C ASP A 79 -13.94 -17.38 -1.85
N ASP A 80 -13.35 -18.48 -1.39
CA ASP A 80 -12.70 -18.57 -0.08
C ASP A 80 -11.65 -17.47 0.12
N SER A 81 -10.96 -17.04 -0.94
CA SER A 81 -9.96 -15.98 -0.90
C SER A 81 -10.60 -14.62 -0.65
N MET A 82 -11.72 -14.34 -1.34
CA MET A 82 -12.47 -13.09 -1.21
C MET A 82 -13.27 -13.03 0.09
N GLU A 83 -13.81 -14.14 0.56
CA GLU A 83 -14.46 -14.23 1.87
C GLU A 83 -13.47 -14.01 3.00
N LEU A 84 -12.24 -14.52 2.85
CA LEU A 84 -11.18 -14.24 3.81
C LEU A 84 -10.72 -12.79 3.74
N GLU A 85 -10.48 -12.22 2.56
CA GLU A 85 -10.16 -10.80 2.41
C GLU A 85 -11.24 -9.91 3.02
N ASN A 86 -12.51 -10.21 2.77
CA ASN A 86 -13.64 -9.53 3.38
C ASN A 86 -13.64 -9.73 4.90
N ARG A 87 -13.39 -10.93 5.42
CA ARG A 87 -13.22 -11.16 6.86
C ARG A 87 -12.05 -10.38 7.45
N ILE A 88 -10.95 -10.21 6.72
CA ILE A 88 -9.78 -9.42 7.15
C ILE A 88 -10.13 -7.93 7.17
N ALA A 89 -10.77 -7.42 6.11
CA ALA A 89 -11.18 -6.03 5.99
C ALA A 89 -12.28 -5.65 6.99
N MET A 90 -13.20 -6.58 7.28
CA MET A 90 -14.34 -6.39 8.19
C MET A 90 -14.02 -6.76 9.62
N ALA A 91 -12.97 -7.56 9.88
CA ALA A 91 -12.45 -7.74 11.22
C ALA A 91 -11.88 -6.40 11.68
N GLY A 92 -12.55 -5.77 12.64
CA GLY A 92 -11.98 -4.60 13.31
C GLY A 92 -10.55 -4.94 13.76
N ARG A 93 -9.64 -3.95 13.71
CA ARG A 93 -8.21 -4.07 14.07
C ARG A 93 -7.93 -4.70 15.45
N PHE A 94 -8.98 -4.99 16.23
CA PHE A 94 -8.96 -5.60 17.56
C PHE A 94 -10.00 -6.74 17.72
N SER A 95 -10.40 -7.43 16.65
CA SER A 95 -11.32 -8.57 16.74
C SER A 95 -10.70 -9.70 17.58
N THR A 96 -11.28 -9.94 18.76
CA THR A 96 -10.92 -11.01 19.71
C THR A 96 -11.65 -12.32 19.43
N ASP A 97 -12.52 -12.38 18.41
CA ASP A 97 -13.29 -13.58 18.05
C ASP A 97 -12.48 -14.55 17.20
N PHE A 98 -11.31 -14.96 17.72
CA PHE A 98 -10.60 -16.09 17.16
C PHE A 98 -9.81 -16.81 18.23
N ASP A 99 -9.75 -18.13 18.09
CA ASP A 99 -8.96 -18.96 18.98
C ASP A 99 -7.48 -18.84 18.62
N SER A 100 -6.75 -18.07 19.42
CA SER A 100 -5.30 -17.89 19.26
C SER A 100 -4.50 -19.19 19.48
N GLU A 101 -5.10 -20.19 20.12
CA GLU A 101 -4.54 -21.53 20.31
C GLU A 101 -4.85 -22.48 19.15
N ALA A 102 -5.84 -22.17 18.32
CA ALA A 102 -6.16 -22.90 17.08
C ALA A 102 -5.45 -22.35 15.83
N LEU A 103 -4.53 -21.40 16.00
CA LEU A 103 -3.69 -20.93 14.91
C LEU A 103 -2.85 -22.08 14.35
N GLY A 104 -2.77 -22.18 13.02
CA GLY A 104 -1.93 -23.17 12.36
C GLY A 104 -0.43 -22.96 12.62
N PRO A 105 0.44 -23.73 11.94
CA PRO A 105 1.86 -23.71 12.22
C PRO A 105 2.47 -22.32 12.04
N PRO A 106 3.55 -21.99 12.77
CA PRO A 106 4.25 -20.72 12.60
C PRO A 106 4.74 -20.58 11.16
N SER A 107 4.46 -19.42 10.55
CA SER A 107 4.82 -19.13 9.17
C SER A 107 6.28 -18.72 9.00
N GLY A 108 6.94 -18.28 10.08
CA GLY A 108 8.26 -17.67 10.05
C GLY A 108 8.26 -16.17 9.74
N TYR A 109 7.09 -15.58 9.44
CA TYR A 109 6.94 -14.14 9.23
C TYR A 109 6.53 -13.40 10.51
N ILE A 110 6.79 -12.09 10.53
CA ILE A 110 6.43 -11.18 11.61
C ILE A 110 5.32 -10.24 11.14
N CYS A 111 4.34 -10.02 12.01
CA CYS A 111 3.23 -9.11 11.79
C CYS A 111 3.71 -7.65 11.77
N PRO A 112 3.45 -6.89 10.68
CA PRO A 112 3.84 -5.47 10.58
C PRO A 112 3.28 -4.57 11.67
N ASP A 113 2.05 -4.82 12.08
CA ASP A 113 1.36 -3.89 12.98
C ASP A 113 1.72 -4.09 14.45
N CYS A 114 2.20 -5.29 14.83
CA CYS A 114 2.40 -5.63 16.25
C CYS A 114 3.71 -6.33 16.57
N ASN A 115 4.59 -6.55 15.59
CA ASN A 115 5.84 -7.30 15.72
C ASN A 115 5.69 -8.72 16.30
N GLY A 116 4.49 -9.30 16.25
CA GLY A 116 4.21 -10.65 16.73
C GLY A 116 4.45 -11.70 15.64
N SER A 117 4.72 -12.94 16.04
CA SER A 117 4.83 -14.07 15.09
C SER A 117 3.51 -14.29 14.36
N LEU A 118 3.58 -14.52 13.05
CA LEU A 118 2.45 -14.92 12.22
C LEU A 118 2.35 -16.44 12.12
N SER A 119 1.15 -16.96 12.26
CA SER A 119 0.80 -18.34 11.96
C SER A 119 0.11 -18.44 10.60
N THR A 120 0.35 -19.55 9.90
CA THR A 120 -0.35 -19.87 8.66
C THR A 120 -1.74 -20.41 9.00
N VAL A 121 -2.79 -19.78 8.47
CA VAL A 121 -4.18 -20.21 8.68
C VAL A 121 -4.68 -21.04 7.49
N SER A 122 -4.26 -20.67 6.28
CA SER A 122 -4.45 -21.42 5.04
C SER A 122 -3.36 -21.04 4.04
N GLU A 123 -3.32 -21.68 2.87
CA GLU A 123 -2.35 -21.35 1.84
C GLU A 123 -2.40 -19.86 1.49
N GLY A 124 -1.26 -19.17 1.65
CA GLY A 124 -1.14 -17.73 1.38
C GLY A 124 -1.79 -16.81 2.42
N ASN A 125 -2.24 -17.32 3.57
CA ASN A 125 -2.96 -16.53 4.57
C ASN A 125 -2.40 -16.68 5.98
N PHE A 126 -2.26 -15.54 6.66
CA PHE A 126 -1.52 -15.42 7.90
C PHE A 126 -2.33 -14.70 8.97
N ARG A 127 -2.08 -15.05 10.22
CA ARG A 127 -2.68 -14.36 11.37
C ARG A 127 -1.75 -14.29 12.56
N CYS A 128 -1.72 -13.15 13.23
CA CYS A 128 -0.93 -12.96 14.45
C CYS A 128 -1.75 -13.30 15.70
N ARG A 129 -1.07 -13.48 16.83
CA ARG A 129 -1.70 -13.81 18.12
C ARG A 129 -2.69 -12.75 18.64
N VAL A 130 -2.55 -11.50 18.21
CA VAL A 130 -3.43 -10.39 18.63
C VAL A 130 -4.57 -10.12 17.63
N GLY A 131 -4.64 -10.87 16.52
CA GLY A 131 -5.79 -10.89 15.62
C GLY A 131 -5.63 -10.22 14.26
N HIS A 132 -4.52 -9.50 14.01
CA HIS A 132 -4.21 -9.01 12.68
C HIS A 132 -4.05 -10.17 11.69
N ALA A 133 -4.69 -10.05 10.55
CA ALA A 133 -4.72 -11.06 9.53
C ALA A 133 -4.27 -10.46 8.20
N TRP A 134 -3.60 -11.29 7.41
CA TRP A 134 -2.89 -10.87 6.21
C TRP A 134 -3.06 -11.93 5.13
N THR A 135 -3.37 -11.50 3.92
CA THR A 135 -3.06 -12.29 2.72
C THR A 135 -1.56 -12.15 2.41
N ALA A 136 -0.99 -13.04 1.60
CA ALA A 136 0.42 -12.98 1.21
C ALA A 136 0.77 -11.66 0.50
N ASP A 137 -0.10 -11.19 -0.37
CA ASP A 137 0.08 -9.96 -1.12
C ASP A 137 -0.02 -8.71 -0.23
N ALA A 138 -0.99 -8.68 0.70
CA ALA A 138 -1.08 -7.61 1.69
C ALA A 138 0.12 -7.59 2.65
N LEU A 139 0.61 -8.77 3.05
CA LEU A 139 1.81 -8.88 3.90
C LEU A 139 3.04 -8.35 3.16
N LEU A 140 3.21 -8.70 1.87
CA LEU A 140 4.33 -8.24 1.06
C LEU A 140 4.32 -6.71 0.92
N ARG A 141 3.17 -6.12 0.56
CA ARG A 141 3.03 -4.64 0.51
C ARG A 141 3.34 -3.97 1.84
N ALA A 142 2.92 -4.56 2.95
CA ALA A 142 3.22 -4.01 4.27
C ALA A 142 4.72 -4.10 4.62
N ARG A 143 5.44 -5.11 4.12
CA ARG A 143 6.92 -5.18 4.24
C ARG A 143 7.59 -4.07 3.45
N ASP A 144 7.12 -3.78 2.24
CA ASP A 144 7.67 -2.69 1.43
C ASP A 144 7.52 -1.35 2.14
N GLN A 145 6.33 -1.10 2.72
CA GLN A 145 6.06 0.12 3.50
C GLN A 145 6.94 0.23 4.76
N GLU A 146 7.19 -0.87 5.47
CA GLU A 146 8.10 -0.86 6.61
C GLU A 146 9.55 -0.55 6.20
N VAL A 147 10.03 -1.14 5.10
CA VAL A 147 11.38 -0.88 4.59
C VAL A 147 11.50 0.59 4.21
N GLU A 148 10.52 1.14 3.50
CA GLU A 148 10.49 2.56 3.15
C GLU A 148 10.51 3.45 4.40
N GLY A 149 9.64 3.15 5.38
CA GLY A 149 9.59 3.87 6.65
C GLY A 149 10.92 3.82 7.41
N ALA A 150 11.58 2.67 7.44
CA ALA A 150 12.89 2.50 8.09
C ALA A 150 13.97 3.34 7.40
N LEU A 151 13.96 3.41 6.06
CA LEU A 151 14.88 4.25 5.29
C LEU A 151 14.65 5.74 5.56
N TRP A 152 13.39 6.18 5.64
CA TRP A 152 13.06 7.56 6.02
C TRP A 152 13.51 7.91 7.43
N VAL A 153 13.31 6.99 8.39
CA VAL A 153 13.81 7.16 9.77
C VAL A 153 15.34 7.26 9.78
N ALA A 154 16.03 6.41 9.03
CA ALA A 154 17.48 6.44 8.91
C ALA A 154 17.96 7.77 8.30
N LEU A 155 17.35 8.22 7.21
CA LEU A 155 17.67 9.48 6.53
C LEU A 155 17.56 10.66 7.50
N ARG A 156 16.39 10.82 8.13
CA ARG A 156 16.16 11.88 9.13
C ARG A 156 17.16 11.81 10.27
N SER A 157 17.45 10.61 10.78
CA SER A 157 18.41 10.43 11.89
C SER A 157 19.84 10.82 11.49
N LEU A 158 20.23 10.56 10.24
CA LEU A 158 21.52 10.96 9.71
C LEU A 158 21.61 12.47 9.48
N GLU A 159 20.55 13.11 9.00
CA GLU A 159 20.47 14.58 8.89
C GLU A 159 20.60 15.26 10.26
N GLU A 160 19.90 14.74 11.27
CA GLU A 160 19.99 15.22 12.65
C GLU A 160 21.41 15.02 13.22
N LYS A 161 22.04 13.86 12.98
CA LYS A 161 23.43 13.57 13.35
C LYS A 161 24.39 14.57 12.70
N ALA A 162 24.29 14.78 11.39
CA ALA A 162 25.13 15.72 10.64
C ALA A 162 25.03 17.14 11.21
N LYS A 163 23.81 17.64 11.38
CA LYS A 163 23.54 18.97 11.91
C LYS A 163 24.08 19.17 13.33
N LEU A 164 23.89 18.18 14.21
CA LEU A 164 24.42 18.24 15.57
C LEU A 164 25.95 18.22 15.59
N SER A 165 26.56 17.33 14.80
CA SER A 165 28.02 17.23 14.67
C SER A 165 28.64 18.54 14.16
N ARG A 166 28.05 19.19 13.15
CA ARG A 166 28.47 20.53 12.70
C ARG A 166 28.44 21.56 13.83
N LYS A 167 27.33 21.65 14.55
CA LYS A 167 27.16 22.60 15.66
C LYS A 167 28.17 22.36 16.78
N LEU A 168 28.52 21.11 17.06
CA LEU A 168 29.53 20.75 18.06
C LEU A 168 30.94 21.08 17.59
N ALA A 169 31.26 20.89 16.31
CA ALA A 169 32.53 21.29 15.72
C ALA A 169 32.76 22.81 15.85
N GLU A 170 31.76 23.60 15.44
CA GLU A 170 31.80 25.08 15.54
C GLU A 170 32.03 25.55 16.99
N LYS A 171 31.33 24.93 17.95
CA LYS A 171 31.44 25.27 19.37
C LYS A 171 32.77 24.83 19.98
N ALA A 172 33.34 23.72 19.52
CA ALA A 172 34.62 23.20 20.00
C ALA A 172 35.82 24.06 19.56
N GLY A 173 35.66 24.90 18.54
CA GLY A 173 36.71 25.78 18.05
C GLY A 173 37.84 25.01 17.36
N ALA A 174 39.10 25.25 17.74
CA ALA A 174 40.24 24.55 17.15
C ALA A 174 40.71 23.40 18.04
N GLY A 175 40.96 22.23 17.45
CA GLY A 175 41.59 21.10 18.14
C GLY A 175 41.07 19.74 17.69
N LEU A 176 41.52 18.69 18.38
CA LEU A 176 41.20 17.30 18.06
C LEU A 176 39.69 17.01 18.12
N MET A 177 38.97 17.63 19.05
CA MET A 177 37.52 17.42 19.20
C MET A 177 36.73 18.05 18.05
N ALA A 178 37.12 19.24 17.58
CA ALA A 178 36.49 19.88 16.43
C ALA A 178 36.66 19.02 15.17
N ARG A 179 37.88 18.54 14.90
CA ARG A 179 38.16 17.64 13.77
C ARG A 179 37.34 16.36 13.83
N ARG A 180 37.23 15.73 15.01
CA ARG A 180 36.39 14.54 15.19
C ARG A 180 34.92 14.81 14.88
N TYR A 181 34.39 15.96 15.31
CA TYR A 181 33.00 16.33 15.00
C TYR A 181 32.81 16.68 13.53
N GLU A 182 33.79 17.27 12.86
CA GLU A 182 33.79 17.49 11.40
C GLU A 182 33.79 16.18 10.62
N GLU A 183 34.60 15.20 11.02
CA GLU A 183 34.63 13.86 10.42
C GLU A 183 33.26 13.17 10.56
N LEU A 184 32.66 13.20 11.75
CA LEU A 184 31.33 12.63 11.99
C LEU A 184 30.22 13.32 11.20
N ALA A 185 30.31 14.64 11.02
CA ALA A 185 29.38 15.39 10.20
C ALA A 185 29.50 14.97 8.73
N THR A 186 30.72 14.93 8.21
CA THR A 186 31.01 14.58 6.81
C THR A 186 30.57 13.15 6.49
N GLU A 187 30.82 12.20 7.39
CA GLU A 187 30.36 10.81 7.25
C GLU A 187 28.83 10.73 7.19
N ALA A 188 28.13 11.45 8.08
CA ALA A 188 26.67 11.47 8.10
C ALA A 188 26.09 12.16 6.85
N GLU A 189 26.66 13.28 6.41
CA GLU A 189 26.28 13.99 5.17
C GLU A 189 26.46 13.08 3.94
N HIS A 190 27.55 12.32 3.87
CA HIS A 190 27.77 11.36 2.80
C HIS A 190 26.73 10.22 2.81
N ALA A 191 26.41 9.68 3.99
CA ALA A 191 25.38 8.65 4.12
C ALA A 191 23.98 9.16 3.71
N VAL A 192 23.65 10.41 4.02
CA VAL A 192 22.41 11.08 3.54
C VAL A 192 22.38 11.13 2.02
N SER A 193 23.48 11.56 1.36
CA SER A 193 23.56 11.63 -0.11
C SER A 193 23.29 10.27 -0.74
N VAL A 194 23.97 9.23 -0.28
CA VAL A 194 23.82 7.87 -0.84
C VAL A 194 22.40 7.34 -0.64
N LEU A 195 21.79 7.52 0.53
CA LEU A 195 20.43 7.03 0.80
C LEU A 195 19.37 7.80 0.01
N SER A 196 19.47 9.12 -0.06
CA SER A 196 18.51 9.97 -0.79
C SER A 196 18.55 9.72 -2.31
N GLU A 197 19.74 9.53 -2.90
CA GLU A 197 19.88 9.15 -4.31
C GLU A 197 19.17 7.82 -4.61
N ARG A 198 19.39 6.81 -3.76
CA ARG A 198 18.75 5.49 -3.91
C ARG A 198 17.24 5.53 -3.71
N LEU A 199 16.75 6.28 -2.73
CA LEU A 199 15.31 6.48 -2.54
C LEU A 199 14.66 7.17 -3.75
N ALA A 200 15.35 8.16 -4.34
CA ALA A 200 14.88 8.83 -5.55
C ALA A 200 14.87 7.91 -6.79
N GLU A 201 15.82 6.99 -6.91
CA GLU A 201 15.83 5.97 -7.97
C GLU A 201 14.70 4.95 -7.84
N VAL A 202 14.43 4.47 -6.63
CA VAL A 202 13.31 3.55 -6.36
C VAL A 202 11.97 4.23 -6.64
N GLY A 203 11.79 5.48 -6.20
CA GLY A 203 10.58 6.27 -6.51
C GLY A 203 10.39 6.49 -8.01
N ARG A 204 11.48 6.61 -8.79
CA ARG A 204 11.42 6.69 -10.26
C ARG A 204 11.10 5.36 -10.92
N GLN A 205 11.67 4.24 -10.47
CA GLN A 205 11.38 2.91 -11.05
C GLN A 205 9.92 2.49 -10.85
N VAL A 206 9.31 2.83 -9.72
CA VAL A 206 7.86 2.62 -9.50
C VAL A 206 7.03 3.47 -10.48
N GLY A 207 7.49 4.67 -10.83
CA GLY A 207 6.87 5.50 -11.87
C GLY A 207 7.09 4.96 -13.30
N ASP A 208 8.29 4.48 -13.60
CA ASP A 208 8.70 4.04 -14.95
C ASP A 208 8.13 2.66 -15.31
N LEU A 209 7.90 1.77 -14.35
CA LEU A 209 7.12 0.53 -14.54
C LEU A 209 5.64 0.81 -14.82
N GLY A 210 5.13 1.97 -14.39
CA GLY A 210 3.80 2.48 -14.78
C GLY A 210 3.77 2.99 -16.22
N ASP A 211 4.87 3.56 -16.71
CA ASP A 211 4.98 4.07 -18.08
C ASP A 211 5.34 2.98 -19.11
N GLN A 212 6.04 1.90 -18.73
CA GLN A 212 6.45 0.83 -19.66
C GLN A 212 5.35 -0.20 -20.00
N ILE A 213 4.13 -0.04 -19.44
CA ILE A 213 2.93 -0.81 -19.83
C ILE A 213 1.97 0.05 -20.70
N THR A 214 2.48 1.15 -21.29
CA THR A 214 1.77 1.87 -22.38
C THR A 214 1.97 1.22 -23.75
#